data_AF-A0AAV5T616-F1
#
_entry.id   AF-A0AAV5T616-F1
#
_cell.length_a   1.000
_cell.length_b   1.000
_cell.length_c   1.000
_cell.angle_alpha   90.00
_cell.angle_beta   90.00
_cell.angle_gamma   90.00
#
_symmetry.space_group_name_H-M   'P 1'
#
loop_
_entity.id
_entity.type
_entity.pdbx_description
1 polymer ?
#
loop_
_entity_poly.entity_id
_entity_poly.type
_entity_poly.pdbx_seq_one_letter_code
_entity_poly.pdbx_strand_id
1 'polypeptide(L)'
;SPSIPEYSGYFMSVDSHLLPPNTNKKIVRGSNGPSIMRVYPASDDGSSATLEWIMQTDLKGGLPKRVVQANMLTFFVNNMTRLRAYLAR
;
A
#
# COMPACT_ATOMS: atom_id res chain seq x y z
N SER A 1 21.02 -15.20 19.28
CA SER A 1 20.70 -13.77 19.12
C SER A 1 19.19 -13.60 19.15
N PRO A 2 18.64 -12.55 19.79
CA PRO A 2 17.20 -12.28 19.69
C PRO A 2 16.87 -11.99 18.22
N SER A 3 15.82 -12.61 17.70
CA SER A 3 15.32 -12.35 16.34
C SER A 3 14.82 -10.91 16.27
N ILE A 4 15.35 -10.12 15.34
CA ILE A 4 14.83 -8.77 15.10
C ILE A 4 13.36 -8.91 14.66
N PRO A 5 12.41 -8.20 15.29
CA PRO A 5 10.99 -8.38 15.01
C PRO A 5 10.64 -7.98 13.59
N GLU A 6 9.91 -8.85 12.90
CA GLU A 6 9.35 -8.61 11.57
C GLU A 6 7.89 -8.17 11.70
N TYR A 7 7.47 -7.25 10.82
CA TYR A 7 6.07 -6.89 10.65
C TYR A 7 5.53 -7.47 9.35
N SER A 8 4.33 -8.05 9.39
CA SER A 8 3.59 -8.46 8.20
C SER A 8 2.11 -8.12 8.38
N GLY A 9 1.58 -7.30 7.47
CA GLY A 9 0.17 -6.92 7.41
C GLY A 9 -0.44 -7.33 6.08
N TYR A 10 -1.60 -7.96 6.14
CA TYR A 10 -2.41 -8.32 4.97
C TYR A 10 -3.61 -7.38 4.90
N PHE A 11 -3.95 -6.94 3.70
CA PHE A 11 -5.07 -6.04 3.50
C PHE A 11 -5.81 -6.35 2.21
N MET A 12 -7.12 -6.17 2.26
CA MET A 12 -8.02 -6.26 1.11
C MET A 12 -9.26 -5.41 1.38
N SER A 13 -9.95 -5.01 0.32
CA SER A 13 -11.25 -4.36 0.47
C SER A 13 -12.29 -5.37 0.93
N VAL A 14 -13.08 -4.96 1.92
CA VAL A 14 -14.25 -5.71 2.40
C VAL A 14 -15.50 -4.86 2.24
N ASP A 15 -16.63 -5.53 2.05
CA ASP A 15 -17.92 -4.88 2.16
C ASP A 15 -18.21 -4.59 3.63
N SER A 16 -18.54 -3.34 3.91
CA SER A 16 -18.82 -2.88 5.27
C SER A 16 -19.99 -1.92 5.23
N HIS A 17 -20.94 -2.13 6.14
CA HIS A 17 -22.09 -1.25 6.33
C HIS A 17 -21.74 0.06 7.03
N LEU A 18 -20.52 0.18 7.58
CA LEU A 18 -20.06 1.39 8.29
C LEU A 18 -19.82 2.57 7.35
N LEU A 19 -19.48 2.28 6.09
CA LEU A 19 -19.24 3.29 5.04
C LEU A 19 -19.91 2.82 3.74
N PRO A 20 -21.20 3.15 3.53
CA PRO A 20 -21.90 2.77 2.31
C PRO A 20 -21.21 3.38 1.07
N PRO A 21 -21.26 2.72 -0.09
CA PRO A 21 -20.76 3.27 -1.34
C PRO A 21 -21.36 4.65 -1.58
N ASN A 22 -20.47 5.64 -1.68
CA ASN A 22 -20.74 7.07 -1.67
C ASN A 22 -22.06 7.48 -2.36
N THR A 23 -23.02 7.96 -1.57
CA THR A 23 -24.37 8.37 -2.00
C THR A 23 -24.37 9.52 -3.01
N ASN A 24 -23.31 10.35 -3.05
CA ASN A 24 -23.24 11.51 -3.95
C ASN A 24 -22.55 11.23 -5.31
N LYS A 25 -22.09 9.99 -5.55
CA LYS A 25 -21.38 9.55 -6.78
C LYS A 25 -20.11 10.34 -7.17
N LYS A 26 -19.64 11.29 -6.36
CA LYS A 26 -18.44 12.11 -6.68
C LYS A 26 -17.13 11.38 -6.49
N ILE A 27 -17.12 10.34 -5.66
CA ILE A 27 -15.92 9.53 -5.38
C ILE A 27 -16.17 8.12 -5.89
N VAL A 28 -15.30 7.67 -6.79
CA VAL A 28 -15.27 6.28 -7.26
C VAL A 28 -14.59 5.43 -6.19
N ARG A 29 -15.31 4.43 -5.67
CA ARG A 29 -14.74 3.47 -4.71
C ARG A 29 -13.95 2.40 -5.47
N GLY A 30 -12.62 2.49 -5.41
CA GLY A 30 -11.73 1.41 -5.83
C GLY A 30 -11.84 0.19 -4.92
N SER A 31 -11.36 -0.96 -5.40
CA SER A 31 -11.32 -2.20 -4.64
C SER A 31 -9.89 -2.76 -4.63
N ASN A 32 -9.40 -3.13 -3.45
CA ASN A 32 -8.14 -3.84 -3.28
C ASN A 32 -8.41 -5.34 -3.17
N GLY A 33 -7.74 -6.12 -4.01
CA GLY A 33 -7.61 -7.56 -3.81
C GLY A 33 -6.64 -7.90 -2.67
N PRO A 34 -6.41 -9.19 -2.40
CA PRO A 34 -5.43 -9.64 -1.41
C PRO A 34 -4.06 -9.00 -1.66
N SER A 35 -3.57 -8.28 -0.67
CA SER A 35 -2.35 -7.49 -0.74
C SER A 35 -1.57 -7.60 0.57
N ILE A 36 -0.26 -7.33 0.53
CA ILE A 36 0.62 -7.49 1.69
C ILE A 36 1.61 -6.33 1.80
N MET A 37 1.91 -5.97 3.04
CA MET A 37 3.00 -5.07 3.41
C MET A 37 3.84 -5.74 4.49
N ARG A 38 5.15 -5.86 4.26
CA ARG A 38 6.09 -6.50 5.18
C ARG A 38 7.28 -5.60 5.44
N VAL A 39 7.74 -5.59 6.69
CA VAL A 39 8.99 -4.94 7.09
C VAL A 39 9.84 -5.97 7.80
N TYR A 40 11.05 -6.19 7.30
CA TYR A 40 11.98 -7.15 7.86
C TYR A 40 13.41 -6.58 7.81
N PRO A 41 14.32 -7.08 8.65
CA PRO A 41 15.70 -6.59 8.69
C PRO A 41 16.38 -6.76 7.33
N ALA A 42 17.11 -5.73 6.89
CA ALA A 42 18.00 -5.84 5.74
C ALA A 42 19.45 -6.15 6.17
N SER A 43 19.75 -6.01 7.47
CA SER A 43 21.03 -6.32 8.08
C SER A 43 20.84 -6.83 9.52
N ASP A 44 21.78 -7.65 9.99
CA ASP A 44 21.73 -8.27 11.32
C ASP A 44 21.97 -7.27 12.47
N ASP A 45 22.51 -6.09 12.16
CA ASP A 45 22.78 -5.01 13.11
C ASP A 45 21.57 -4.11 13.38
N GLY A 46 20.44 -4.34 12.69
CA GLY A 46 19.22 -3.54 12.81
C GLY A 46 19.34 -2.11 12.26
N SER A 47 20.43 -1.77 11.57
CA SER A 47 20.65 -0.44 10.99
C SER A 47 19.77 -0.16 9.77
N SER A 48 19.24 -1.21 9.15
CA SER A 48 18.43 -1.10 7.95
C SER A 48 17.31 -2.14 7.89
N ALA A 49 16.23 -1.78 7.21
CA ALA A 49 15.08 -2.65 7.00
C ALA A 49 14.63 -2.60 5.54
N THR A 50 14.10 -3.72 5.06
CA THR A 50 13.42 -3.82 3.78
C THR A 50 11.92 -3.67 3.99
N LEU A 51 11.30 -2.75 3.26
CA LEU A 51 9.85 -2.67 3.12
C LEU A 51 9.44 -3.30 1.79
N GLU A 52 8.68 -4.38 1.85
CA GLU A 52 8.03 -4.98 0.69
C GLU A 52 6.54 -4.61 0.71
N TRP A 53 6.04 -4.12 -0.43
CA TRP A 53 4.62 -3.78 -0.59
C TRP A 53 4.11 -4.32 -1.92
N ILE A 54 3.26 -5.35 -1.85
CA ILE A 54 2.57 -5.94 -3.00
C ILE A 54 1.11 -5.53 -2.91
N MET A 55 0.59 -4.90 -3.96
CA MET A 55 -0.77 -4.40 -4.00
C MET A 55 -1.48 -4.84 -5.27
N GLN A 56 -2.64 -5.48 -5.09
CA GLN A 56 -3.60 -5.73 -6.16
C GLN A 56 -4.76 -4.76 -6.01
N THR A 57 -4.97 -3.88 -6.99
CA THR A 57 -6.04 -2.87 -6.94
C THR A 57 -6.77 -2.74 -8.27
N ASP A 58 -8.07 -2.49 -8.17
CA ASP A 58 -8.94 -2.04 -9.24
C ASP A 58 -9.48 -0.66 -8.87
N LEU A 59 -8.95 0.38 -9.53
CA LEU A 59 -9.36 1.77 -9.29
C LEU A 59 -10.77 2.08 -9.83
N LYS A 60 -11.37 1.16 -10.61
CA LYS A 60 -12.63 1.38 -11.34
C LYS A 60 -12.56 2.63 -12.24
N GLY A 61 -13.71 3.04 -12.79
CA GLY A 61 -13.84 4.34 -13.48
C GLY A 61 -13.41 4.39 -14.95
N GLY A 62 -13.21 3.25 -15.61
CA GLY A 62 -13.02 3.20 -17.07
C GLY A 62 -11.66 3.74 -17.58
N LEU A 63 -10.69 3.92 -16.70
CA LEU A 63 -9.36 4.38 -17.08
C LEU A 63 -8.61 3.32 -17.90
N PRO A 64 -7.83 3.71 -18.92
CA PRO A 64 -6.97 2.77 -19.65
C PRO A 64 -5.95 2.12 -18.72
N LYS A 65 -5.72 0.80 -18.88
CA LYS A 65 -4.80 0.01 -18.04
C LYS A 65 -3.42 0.64 -17.89
N ARG A 66 -2.86 1.20 -18.98
CA ARG A 66 -1.55 1.87 -18.97
C ARG A 66 -1.53 3.11 -18.06
N VAL A 67 -2.61 3.89 -18.05
CA VAL A 67 -2.74 5.08 -17.18
C VAL A 67 -2.80 4.66 -15.72
N VAL A 68 -3.57 3.62 -15.40
CA VAL A 68 -3.63 3.06 -14.04
C VAL A 68 -2.25 2.59 -13.59
N GLN A 69 -1.52 1.85 -14.43
CA GLN A 69 -0.18 1.36 -14.10
C GLN A 69 0.83 2.50 -13.86
N ALA A 70 0.86 3.52 -14.72
CA ALA A 70 1.76 4.66 -14.56
C ALA A 70 1.45 5.47 -13.29
N ASN A 71 0.17 5.67 -12.98
CA ASN A 71 -0.26 6.35 -11.76
C ASN A 71 0.09 5.55 -10.50
N MET A 72 -0.09 4.23 -10.52
CA MET A 72 0.28 3.37 -9.40
C MET A 72 1.79 3.39 -9.14
N LEU A 73 2.62 3.34 -10.18
CA LEU A 73 4.08 3.46 -10.03
C LEU A 73 4.46 4.78 -9.35
N THR A 74 3.91 5.89 -9.85
CA THR A 74 4.12 7.22 -9.27
C THR A 74 3.66 7.28 -7.81
N PHE A 75 2.50 6.67 -7.51
CA PHE A 75 1.98 6.58 -6.15
C PHE A 75 2.94 5.84 -5.22
N PHE A 76 3.49 4.69 -5.62
CA PHE A 76 4.45 3.95 -4.81
C PHE A 76 5.71 4.76 -4.52
N VAL A 77 6.32 5.34 -5.56
CA VAL A 77 7.54 6.15 -5.41
C VAL A 77 7.30 7.32 -4.46
N ASN A 78 6.19 8.03 -4.62
CA ASN A 78 5.85 9.17 -3.76
C ASN A 78 5.63 8.75 -2.29
N ASN A 79 4.99 7.60 -2.05
CA ASN A 79 4.83 7.08 -0.70
C ASN A 79 6.19 6.72 -0.07
N MET A 80 7.09 6.10 -0.83
CA MET A 80 8.43 5.74 -0.33
C MET A 80 9.27 6.97 -0.02
N THR A 81 9.21 8.01 -0.86
CA THR A 81 9.88 9.30 -0.60
C THR A 81 9.36 9.95 0.67
N ARG A 82 8.03 9.98 0.87
CA ARG A 82 7.41 10.53 2.08
C ARG A 82 7.74 9.73 3.33
N LEU A 83 7.75 8.39 3.23
CA LEU A 83 8.13 7.52 4.33
C LEU A 83 9.58 7.76 4.76
N ARG A 84 10.51 7.82 3.81
CA ARG A 84 11.92 8.16 4.10
C ARG A 84 12.06 9.52 4.78
N ALA A 85 11.32 10.51 4.29
CA ALA A 85 11.31 11.85 4.89
C ALA A 85 10.69 11.86 6.31
N TYR A 86 9.71 10.99 6.59
CA TYR A 86 9.13 10.83 7.92
C TYR A 86 10.09 10.17 8.90
N LEU A 87 10.81 9.12 8.46
CA LEU A 87 11.79 8.40 9.29
C LEU A 87 13.05 9.21 9.59
N ALA A 88 13.38 10.19 8.76
CA ALA A 88 14.53 11.08 8.95
C ALA A 88 14.25 12.26 9.90
N ARG A 89 13.03 12.39 10.42
CA ARG A 89 12.67 13.38 11.45
C ARG A 89 12.96 12.84 12.82
#